data_AF-A0A495QC40-F1
#
_entry.id   AF-A0A495QC40-F1
#
_cell.length_a   1.000
_cell.length_b   1.000
_cell.length_c   1.000
_cell.angle_alpha   90.00
_cell.angle_beta   90.00
_cell.angle_gamma   90.00
#
_symmetry.space_group_name_H-M   'P 1'
#
loop_
_entity.id
_entity.type
_entity.pdbx_description
1 polymer ?
#
loop_
_entity_poly.entity_id
_entity_poly.type
_entity_poly.pdbx_seq_one_letter_code
_entity_poly.pdbx_strand_id
1 'polypeptide(L)' 'MGPGGLRVTAVRLDGAHQVWARYTGVRGQSAYLVTRDGAFVGYYRTVEELAEVVDLADLRTP' A
#
# COMPACT_ATOMS: atom_id res chain seq x y z
N MET A 1 -9.82 2.81 -5.87
CA MET A 1 -9.84 4.16 -5.30
C MET A 1 -10.87 4.20 -4.19
N GLY A 2 -10.54 4.84 -3.08
CA GLY A 2 -11.44 5.07 -1.95
C GLY A 2 -11.59 6.56 -1.67
N PRO A 3 -12.33 6.92 -0.62
CA PRO A 3 -12.57 8.30 -0.20
C PRO A 3 -11.25 9.03 0.12
N GLY A 4 -11.26 10.35 -0.06
CA GLY A 4 -10.09 11.21 0.18
C GLY A 4 -8.88 10.85 -0.68
N GLY A 5 -9.10 10.46 -1.94
CA GLY A 5 -8.01 10.12 -2.87
C GLY A 5 -7.21 8.88 -2.48
N LEU A 6 -7.75 8.01 -1.63
CA LEU A 6 -7.07 6.79 -1.21
C LEU A 6 -6.88 5.83 -2.39
N ARG A 7 -5.64 5.37 -2.57
CA ARG A 7 -5.28 4.37 -3.58
C ARG A 7 -4.42 3.29 -2.95
N VAL A 8 -4.81 2.04 -3.21
CA VAL A 8 -4.04 0.84 -2.89
C VAL A 8 -3.59 0.23 -4.21
N THR A 9 -2.32 -0.13 -4.32
CA THR A 9 -1.77 -0.78 -5.50
C THR A 9 -0.82 -1.90 -5.09
N ALA A 10 -1.03 -3.10 -5.61
CA ALA A 10 -0.07 -4.18 -5.46
C ALA A 10 1.14 -3.90 -6.33
N VAL A 11 2.32 -3.85 -5.73
CA VAL A 11 3.59 -3.59 -6.41
C VAL A 11 4.56 -4.74 -6.16
N ARG A 12 5.45 -4.97 -7.12
CA ARG A 12 6.63 -5.81 -6.89
C ARG A 12 7.66 -5.02 -6.07
N LEU A 13 8.32 -5.72 -5.15
CA LEU A 13 9.41 -5.15 -4.36
C LEU A 13 10.74 -5.31 -5.11
N ASP A 14 10.90 -4.49 -6.14
CA ASP A 14 12.16 -4.28 -6.86
C ASP A 14 12.53 -2.79 -6.88
N GLY A 15 13.80 -2.50 -7.17
CA GLY A 15 14.34 -1.15 -7.24
C GLY A 15 13.96 -0.27 -6.04
N ALA A 16 13.36 0.88 -6.31
CA ALA A 16 12.95 1.84 -5.28
C ALA A 16 11.90 1.26 -4.30
N HIS A 17 10.93 0.48 -4.79
CA HIS A 17 9.92 -0.12 -3.92
C HIS A 17 10.55 -1.06 -2.89
N GLN A 18 11.54 -1.84 -3.29
CA GLN A 18 12.27 -2.72 -2.37
C GLN A 18 12.98 -1.93 -1.26
N VAL A 19 13.66 -0.83 -1.63
CA VAL A 19 14.42 0.00 -0.68
C VAL A 19 13.47 0.63 0.34
N TRP A 20 12.38 1.25 -0.12
CA TRP A 20 11.43 1.93 0.76
C TRP A 20 10.63 0.96 1.62
N ALA A 21 10.15 -0.16 1.06
CA ALA A 21 9.45 -1.18 1.84
C ALA A 21 10.34 -1.75 2.94
N ARG A 22 11.62 -2.01 2.63
CA ARG A 22 12.58 -2.50 3.62
C ARG A 22 12.86 -1.47 4.71
N TYR A 23 12.94 -0.19 4.36
CA TYR A 23 13.09 0.90 5.32
C TYR A 23 11.91 0.96 6.30
N THR A 24 10.69 0.69 5.83
CA THR A 24 9.47 0.61 6.67
C THR A 24 9.25 -0.77 7.29
N GLY A 25 10.24 -1.67 7.24
CA GLY A 25 10.19 -3.00 7.86
C GLY A 25 9.49 -4.10 7.04
N VAL A 26 8.90 -3.76 5.90
CA VAL A 26 8.20 -4.70 5.01
C VAL A 26 9.20 -5.48 4.15
N ARG A 27 9.07 -6.80 4.15
CA ARG A 27 9.91 -7.72 3.35
C ARG A 27 9.03 -8.70 2.57
N GLY A 28 9.47 -9.06 1.36
CA GLY A 28 8.75 -9.99 0.49
C GLY A 28 9.10 -9.77 -0.99
N GLN A 29 8.35 -10.42 -1.87
CA GLN A 29 8.44 -10.21 -3.32
C GLN A 29 7.49 -9.11 -3.83
N SER A 30 6.42 -8.85 -3.07
CA SER A 30 5.41 -7.84 -3.37
C SER A 30 4.87 -7.23 -2.08
N ALA A 31 4.20 -6.09 -2.21
CA ALA A 31 3.49 -5.41 -1.13
C ALA A 31 2.34 -4.57 -1.70
N TYR A 32 1.44 -4.12 -0.82
CA TYR A 32 0.45 -3.10 -1.09
C TYR A 32 1.04 -1.72 -0.80
N LEU A 33 1.17 -0.88 -1.82
CA LEU A 33 1.50 0.53 -1.69
C LEU A 33 0.20 1.32 -1.47
N VAL A 34 0.17 2.11 -0.40
CA VAL A 34 -0.95 2.99 -0.08
C VAL A 34 -0.53 4.44 -0.28
N THR A 35 -1.35 5.17 -1.02
CA THR A 35 -1.25 6.62 -1.17
C THR A 35 -2.57 7.29 -0.86
N ARG A 36 -2.52 8.55 -0.39
CA ARG A 36 -3.68 9.40 -0.14
C ARG A 36 -3.43 10.76 -0.75
N ASP A 37 -4.31 11.20 -1.65
CA ASP A 37 -4.14 12.43 -2.42
C ASP A 37 -2.75 12.52 -3.11
N GLY A 38 -2.24 11.38 -3.59
CA GLY A 38 -0.91 11.28 -4.21
C GLY A 38 0.26 11.23 -3.23
N ALA A 39 0.05 11.52 -1.94
CA ALA A 39 1.07 11.41 -0.90
C ALA A 39 1.28 9.94 -0.47
N PHE A 40 2.54 9.59 -0.22
CA PHE A 40 2.91 8.27 0.32
C PHE A 40 2.38 8.09 1.74
N VAL A 41 1.69 6.97 2.00
CA VAL A 41 1.20 6.60 3.33
C VAL A 41 2.02 5.44 3.89
N GLY A 42 2.22 4.37 3.11
CA GLY A 42 2.93 3.20 3.60
C GLY A 42 2.96 2.02 2.62
N TYR A 43 3.75 1.01 3.01
CA TYR A 43 3.73 -0.33 2.43
C TYR A 43 3.14 -1.30 3.44
N TYR A 44 2.34 -2.26 2.97
CA TYR A 44 1.74 -3.32 3.78
C TYR A 44 1.96 -4.66 3.09
N ARG A 45 2.33 -5.68 3.86
CA ARG A 45 2.67 -7.00 3.33
C ARG A 45 1.42 -7.81 3.00
N THR A 46 0.37 -7.70 3.81
CA THR A 46 -0.84 -8.52 3.69
C THR A 46 -2.09 -7.66 3.65
N VAL A 47 -3.21 -8.28 3.28
CA VAL A 47 -4.53 -7.61 3.29
C VAL A 47 -4.96 -7.32 4.73
N GLU A 48 -4.60 -8.18 5.67
CA GLU A 48 -4.87 -8.00 7.10
C GLU A 48 -4.16 -6.77 7.66
N GLU A 49 -2.86 -6.60 7.38
CA GLU A 49 -2.11 -5.39 7.77
C GLU A 49 -2.70 -4.13 7.13
N LEU A 50 -3.19 -4.23 5.89
CA LEU A 50 -3.84 -3.12 5.20
C LEU A 50 -5.19 -2.76 5.85
N ALA A 51 -5.96 -3.76 6.29
CA ALA A 51 -7.26 -3.56 6.93
C ALA A 51 -7.17 -2.84 8.29
N GLU A 52 -6.00 -2.85 8.93
CA GLU A 52 -5.77 -2.11 10.19
C GLU A 52 -5.74 -0.59 9.98
N VAL A 53 -5.47 -0.12 8.76
CA VAL A 53 -5.27 1.31 8.45
C VAL A 53 -6.25 1.87 7.42
N VAL A 54 -6.92 1.00 6.68
CA VAL A 54 -7.82 1.34 5.57
C VAL A 54 -9.09 0.51 5.69
N ASP A 55 -10.24 1.17 5.54
CA ASP A 55 -11.48 0.45 5.27
C ASP A 55 -11.48 -0.09 3.84
N LEU A 56 -11.37 -1.42 3.72
CA LEU A 56 -11.34 -2.10 2.43
C LEU A 56 -12.68 -2.03 1.69
N ALA A 57 -13.80 -1.89 2.40
CA ALA A 57 -15.14 -1.82 1.81
C ALA A 57 -15.36 -0.51 1.02
N ASP A 58 -14.59 0.51 1.35
CA ASP A 58 -14.59 1.81 0.68
C ASP A 58 -13.76 1.83 -0.61
N LEU A 59 -12.97 0.78 -0.87
CA LEU A 59 -12.21 0.67 -2.10
C LEU A 59 -13.12 0.27 -3.27
N ARG A 60 -12.96 0.97 -4.38
CA ARG A 60 -13.55 0.67 -5.68
C ARG A 60 -12.47 0.30 -6.69
N THR A 61 -12.77 -0.58 -7.63
CA THR A 61 -11.89 -0.78 -8.78
C THR A 61 -11.88 0.50 -9.63
N PRO A 62 -10.72 0.90 -10.17
CA PRO A 62 -10.67 1.97 -11.17
C PRO A 62 -11.48 1.62 -12.42
#